data_AF-A0AAU7UWD5-F1
#
_entry.id   AF-A0AAU7UWD5-F1
#
_cell.length_a   1.000
_cell.length_b   1.000
_cell.length_c   1.000
_cell.angle_alpha   90.00
_cell.angle_beta   90.00
_cell.angle_gamma   90.00
#
_symmetry.space_group_name_H-M   'P 1'
#
loop_
_entity.id
_entity.type
_entity.pdbx_description
1 polymer ?
#
loop_
_entity_poly.entity_id
_entity_poly.type
_entity_poly.pdbx_seq_one_letter_code
_entity_poly.pdbx_strand_id
1 'polypeptide(L)'
;MTSGFELARLTSVAPRTVWPDEALHFTPWLLENADVLAELLGIDDLVLEAAEHRVGGFRLDLIGRDQGTDRKVIVENQLGRSDHQHLGQIITYAAGTNPSTIVWVTTGFREEHRAALEWLNHRTDEDTRFFGVEIRVVRIGDSPVAPNFELVVKPNDWEKTVKKAATSTGESASAVVYREFWAVVLDRIRDRYPSWTNATGLNKPWQPIGTGISNVQLLMSWFNGVLTHQVYFSANAEENERRYAILVEHRHIVDSLVNAEVTWDPMPDNKAARIIVSSPFNDINDRDRWDEMAEWLITNQERLREVLTRVDLR
;
A
#
# COMPACT_ATOMS: atom_id res chain seq x y z
N MET A 1 -1.00 -20.87 40.98
CA MET A 1 -0.51 -21.24 39.65
C MET A 1 -0.29 -19.96 38.87
N THR A 2 0.94 -19.46 38.80
CA THR A 2 1.30 -18.38 37.88
C THR A 2 1.35 -18.99 36.50
N SER A 3 0.37 -18.68 35.64
CA SER A 3 0.50 -18.89 34.20
C SER A 3 1.63 -17.99 33.71
N GLY A 4 2.86 -18.50 33.77
CA GLY A 4 4.02 -17.79 33.26
C GLY A 4 3.89 -17.71 31.75
N PHE A 5 3.71 -16.51 31.20
CA PHE A 5 3.80 -16.30 29.77
C PHE A 5 5.22 -16.70 29.33
N GLU A 6 5.31 -17.57 28.32
CA GLU A 6 6.59 -17.95 27.74
C GLU A 6 7.06 -16.83 26.80
N LEU A 7 8.14 -16.14 27.18
CA LEU A 7 8.69 -15.02 26.41
C LEU A 7 9.83 -15.52 25.52
N ALA A 8 9.60 -15.49 24.21
CA ALA A 8 10.64 -15.77 23.22
C ALA A 8 11.61 -14.59 23.06
N ARG A 9 12.85 -14.87 22.64
CA ARG A 9 13.88 -13.85 22.41
C ARG A 9 13.86 -13.36 20.97
N LEU A 10 13.97 -12.04 20.80
CA LEU A 10 14.24 -11.41 19.51
C LEU A 10 15.70 -11.70 19.12
N THR A 11 15.89 -12.14 17.88
CA THR A 11 17.22 -12.37 17.29
C THR A 11 17.36 -11.54 16.02
N SER A 12 18.56 -11.02 15.77
CA SER A 12 18.87 -10.31 14.54
C SER A 12 19.38 -11.27 13.49
N VAL A 13 18.90 -11.10 12.26
CA VAL A 13 19.34 -11.81 11.07
C VAL A 13 20.02 -10.79 10.15
N ALA A 14 21.10 -11.19 9.48
CA ALA A 14 21.77 -10.28 8.55
C ALA A 14 20.86 -10.06 7.32
N PRO A 15 20.58 -8.81 6.91
CA PRO A 15 19.67 -8.55 5.78
C PRO A 15 20.03 -9.29 4.50
N ARG A 16 21.34 -9.48 4.24
CA ARG A 16 21.84 -10.21 3.08
C ARG A 16 21.57 -11.71 3.07
N THR A 17 21.10 -12.30 4.18
CA THR A 17 20.61 -13.69 4.15
C THR A 17 19.18 -13.79 3.65
N VAL A 18 18.43 -12.68 3.68
CA VAL A 18 17.06 -12.58 3.16
C VAL A 18 17.08 -12.04 1.74
N TRP A 19 17.86 -10.98 1.52
CA TRP A 19 18.06 -10.34 0.22
C TRP A 19 19.54 -10.40 -0.16
N PRO A 20 20.00 -11.47 -0.83
CA PRO A 20 21.42 -11.66 -1.16
C PRO A 20 22.02 -10.52 -1.98
N ASP A 21 21.22 -10.01 -2.92
CA ASP A 21 21.55 -8.90 -3.79
C ASP A 21 20.50 -7.80 -3.67
N GLU A 22 20.96 -6.56 -3.57
CA GLU A 22 20.13 -5.39 -3.31
C GLU A 22 19.22 -5.08 -4.50
N ALA A 23 19.79 -4.91 -5.69
CA ALA A 23 19.05 -4.58 -6.90
C ALA A 23 18.12 -5.71 -7.35
N LEU A 24 18.52 -6.97 -7.16
CA LEU A 24 17.76 -8.14 -7.60
C LEU A 24 16.72 -8.63 -6.58
N HIS A 25 16.87 -8.32 -5.29
CA HIS A 25 15.96 -8.85 -4.26
C HIS A 25 15.38 -7.77 -3.35
N PHE A 26 16.17 -6.84 -2.83
CA PHE A 26 15.67 -5.86 -1.88
C PHE A 26 14.87 -4.75 -2.55
N THR A 27 15.38 -4.17 -3.64
CA THR A 27 14.69 -3.11 -4.38
C THR A 27 13.33 -3.59 -4.92
N PRO A 28 13.20 -4.78 -5.57
CA PRO A 28 11.90 -5.28 -6.01
C PRO A 28 10.96 -5.61 -4.85
N TRP A 29 11.48 -6.18 -3.75
CA TRP A 29 10.67 -6.44 -2.57
C TRP A 29 10.12 -5.13 -1.98
N LEU A 30 10.94 -4.09 -1.87
CA LEU A 30 10.52 -2.80 -1.32
C LEU A 30 9.50 -2.11 -2.24
N LEU A 31 9.65 -2.23 -3.56
CA LEU A 31 8.66 -1.76 -4.54
C LEU A 31 7.26 -2.37 -4.30
N GLU A 32 7.21 -3.67 -4.03
CA GLU A 32 5.95 -4.40 -3.79
C GLU A 32 5.38 -4.22 -2.38
N ASN A 33 6.21 -3.78 -1.43
CA ASN A 33 5.87 -3.64 -0.01
C ASN A 33 6.05 -2.18 0.46
N ALA A 34 5.54 -1.23 -0.31
CA ALA A 34 5.62 0.21 -0.01
C ALA A 34 4.92 0.57 1.32
N ASP A 35 3.99 -0.25 1.79
CA ASP A 35 3.24 -0.10 3.03
C ASP A 35 4.15 0.00 4.26
N VAL A 36 5.29 -0.70 4.27
CA VAL A 36 6.25 -0.63 5.38
C VAL A 36 6.87 0.77 5.55
N LEU A 37 7.08 1.48 4.44
CA LEU A 37 7.53 2.88 4.45
C LEU A 37 6.35 3.83 4.66
N ALA A 38 5.18 3.53 4.09
CA ALA A 38 3.97 4.31 4.27
C ALA A 38 3.63 4.48 5.76
N GLU A 39 3.61 3.37 6.50
CA GLU A 39 3.35 3.36 7.95
C GLU A 39 4.45 4.10 8.72
N LEU A 40 5.72 3.80 8.44
CA LEU A 40 6.85 4.38 9.15
C LEU A 40 6.92 5.90 8.98
N LEU A 41 6.67 6.38 7.75
CA LEU A 41 6.71 7.79 7.42
C LEU A 41 5.42 8.48 7.85
N GLY A 42 4.28 7.79 7.93
CA GLY A 42 2.96 8.41 8.13
C GLY A 42 2.44 9.05 6.85
N ILE A 43 2.68 8.39 5.71
CA ILE A 43 2.18 8.76 4.38
C ILE A 43 1.21 7.65 3.98
N ASP A 44 -0.07 7.84 4.28
CA ASP A 44 -1.09 6.78 4.18
C ASP A 44 -1.24 6.17 2.77
N ASP A 45 -0.93 6.95 1.73
CA ASP A 45 -1.18 6.61 0.32
C ASP A 45 0.11 6.63 -0.51
N LEU A 46 1.21 6.20 0.11
CA LEU A 46 2.49 6.05 -0.57
C LEU A 46 2.45 4.86 -1.54
N VAL A 47 2.66 5.15 -2.82
CA VAL A 47 2.83 4.13 -3.87
C VAL A 47 4.20 4.30 -4.51
N LEU A 48 4.95 3.21 -4.59
CA LEU A 48 6.19 3.13 -5.36
C LEU A 48 5.85 2.68 -6.78
N GLU A 49 6.17 3.51 -7.76
CA GLU A 49 5.70 3.36 -9.15
C GLU A 49 6.69 2.59 -10.02
N ALA A 50 7.99 2.76 -9.78
CA ALA A 50 9.02 2.11 -10.58
C ALA A 50 10.33 1.91 -9.80
N ALA A 51 11.05 0.86 -10.17
CA ALA A 51 12.44 0.65 -9.80
C ALA A 51 13.41 1.05 -10.93
N GLU A 52 14.67 1.31 -10.59
CA GLU A 52 15.76 1.68 -11.51
C GLU A 52 15.42 2.87 -12.45
N HIS A 53 14.74 3.89 -11.92
CA HIS A 53 14.31 5.04 -12.70
C HIS A 53 15.50 5.84 -13.24
N ARG A 54 15.53 6.10 -14.55
CA ARG A 54 16.64 6.84 -15.18
C ARG A 54 16.61 8.32 -14.82
N VAL A 55 17.72 8.81 -14.25
CA VAL A 55 17.97 10.24 -14.02
C VAL A 55 19.24 10.61 -14.77
N GLY A 56 19.08 11.09 -16.01
CA GLY A 56 20.21 11.30 -16.92
C GLY A 56 20.95 9.99 -17.22
N GLY A 57 22.24 9.92 -16.83
CA GLY A 57 23.07 8.72 -16.96
C GLY A 57 23.02 7.76 -15.78
N PHE A 58 22.29 8.09 -14.71
CA PHE A 58 22.21 7.32 -13.48
C PHE A 58 20.84 6.65 -13.31
N ARG A 59 20.73 5.77 -12.30
CA ARG A 59 19.50 5.04 -11.97
C ARG A 59 19.20 5.23 -10.49
N LEU A 60 18.06 5.87 -10.22
CA LEU A 60 17.45 5.95 -8.89
C LEU A 60 16.81 4.61 -8.57
N ASP A 61 17.02 4.09 -7.35
CA ASP A 61 16.52 2.77 -6.97
C ASP A 61 15.00 2.68 -7.08
N LEU A 62 14.28 3.63 -6.46
CA LEU A 62 12.82 3.66 -6.46
C LEU A 62 12.30 5.09 -6.58
N ILE A 63 11.24 5.24 -7.38
CA ILE A 63 10.45 6.46 -7.48
C ILE A 63 8.98 6.12 -7.26
N GLY A 64 8.27 7.04 -6.64
CA GLY A 64 6.86 6.90 -6.33
C GLY A 64 6.23 8.23 -6.00
N ARG A 65 5.08 8.15 -5.33
CA ARG A 65 4.27 9.31 -4.99
C ARG A 65 3.36 9.04 -3.81
N ASP A 66 3.10 10.08 -3.03
CA ASP A 66 1.94 10.14 -2.15
C ASP A 66 0.72 10.48 -3.01
N GLN A 67 -0.14 9.50 -3.29
CA GLN A 67 -1.33 9.69 -4.14
C GLN A 67 -2.34 10.67 -3.53
N GLY A 68 -2.31 10.86 -2.21
CA GLY A 68 -3.14 11.83 -1.52
C GLY A 68 -2.83 13.28 -1.82
N THR A 69 -1.57 13.56 -2.15
CA THR A 69 -1.08 14.94 -2.35
C THR A 69 -0.42 15.14 -3.71
N ASP A 70 -0.37 14.11 -4.54
CA ASP A 70 0.40 14.03 -5.79
C ASP A 70 1.90 14.37 -5.59
N ARG A 71 2.43 14.26 -4.37
CA ARG A 71 3.82 14.63 -4.06
C ARG A 71 4.77 13.48 -4.32
N LYS A 72 5.78 13.75 -5.15
CA LYS A 72 6.77 12.75 -5.56
C LYS A 72 7.65 12.30 -4.38
N VAL A 73 7.86 11.00 -4.32
CA VAL A 73 8.73 10.33 -3.34
C VAL A 73 9.84 9.61 -4.08
N ILE A 74 11.06 9.69 -3.58
CA ILE A 74 12.18 8.88 -4.05
C ILE A 74 12.77 8.09 -2.89
N VAL A 75 13.24 6.88 -3.16
CA VAL A 75 13.91 6.02 -2.19
C VAL A 75 15.23 5.55 -2.79
N GLU A 76 16.31 5.73 -2.04
CA GLU A 76 17.61 5.10 -2.29
C GLU A 76 17.84 4.06 -1.20
N ASN A 77 18.22 2.83 -1.57
CA ASN A 77 18.31 1.73 -0.63
C ASN A 77 19.67 1.04 -0.65
N GLN A 78 20.21 0.75 0.54
CA GLN A 78 21.56 0.20 0.71
C GLN A 78 21.61 -0.92 1.78
N LEU A 79 21.85 -2.17 1.40
CA LEU A 79 22.12 -3.31 2.29
C LEU A 79 23.58 -3.34 2.78
N GLY A 80 24.01 -2.19 3.27
CA GLY A 80 25.32 -1.88 3.80
C GLY A 80 25.22 -0.60 4.62
N ARG A 81 26.27 -0.31 5.40
CA ARG A 81 26.33 0.91 6.20
C ARG A 81 26.53 2.11 5.29
N SER A 82 25.80 3.20 5.55
CA SER A 82 25.83 4.43 4.74
C SER A 82 27.24 4.89 4.32
N ASP A 83 27.34 5.38 3.09
CA ASP A 83 28.56 5.89 2.46
C ASP A 83 28.30 7.19 1.67
N HIS A 84 29.40 7.84 1.25
CA HIS A 84 29.33 9.09 0.48
C HIS A 84 28.79 8.91 -0.95
N GLN A 85 28.88 7.70 -1.52
CA GLN A 85 28.39 7.44 -2.86
C GLN A 85 26.87 7.59 -2.88
N HIS A 86 26.18 6.89 -1.98
CA HIS A 86 24.72 6.95 -1.88
C HIS A 86 24.23 8.34 -1.46
N LEU A 87 24.92 9.02 -0.53
CA LEU A 87 24.59 10.41 -0.20
C LEU A 87 24.66 11.34 -1.42
N GLY A 88 25.71 11.21 -2.24
CA GLY A 88 25.84 11.97 -3.48
C GLY A 88 24.76 11.63 -4.51
N GLN A 89 24.41 10.36 -4.63
CA GLN A 89 23.32 9.87 -5.49
C GLN A 89 21.99 10.49 -5.08
N ILE A 90 21.63 10.41 -3.79
CA ILE A 90 20.39 10.98 -3.24
C ILE A 90 20.24 12.45 -3.59
N ILE A 91 21.29 13.26 -3.39
CA ILE A 91 21.27 14.69 -3.71
C ILE A 91 21.10 14.90 -5.23
N THR A 92 21.80 14.11 -6.04
CA THR A 92 21.72 14.18 -7.50
C THR A 92 20.32 13.81 -8.01
N TYR A 93 19.71 12.77 -7.44
CA TYR A 93 18.36 12.32 -7.80
C TYR A 93 17.31 13.31 -7.35
N ALA A 94 17.44 13.89 -6.15
CA ALA A 94 16.57 14.95 -5.69
C ALA A 94 16.60 16.14 -6.66
N ALA A 95 17.79 16.59 -7.06
CA ALA A 95 17.94 17.69 -8.03
C ALA A 95 17.35 17.34 -9.42
N GLY A 96 17.49 16.09 -9.87
CA GLY A 96 17.01 15.65 -11.18
C GLY A 96 15.51 15.33 -11.25
N THR A 97 14.88 15.05 -10.12
CA THR A 97 13.47 14.60 -10.08
C THR A 97 12.54 15.55 -9.34
N ASN A 98 13.07 16.52 -8.60
CA ASN A 98 12.32 17.47 -7.77
C ASN A 98 11.26 16.80 -6.86
N PRO A 99 11.66 15.86 -5.98
CA PRO A 99 10.75 15.16 -5.09
C PRO A 99 10.44 15.99 -3.83
N SER A 100 9.29 15.74 -3.21
CA SER A 100 8.95 16.30 -1.91
C SER A 100 9.49 15.46 -0.75
N THR A 101 9.56 14.13 -0.95
CA THR A 101 10.02 13.20 0.07
C THR A 101 11.19 12.38 -0.48
N ILE A 102 12.28 12.36 0.27
CA ILE A 102 13.51 11.66 -0.05
C ILE A 102 13.82 10.70 1.09
N VAL A 103 13.91 9.41 0.79
CA VAL A 103 14.14 8.37 1.81
C VAL A 103 15.45 7.66 1.50
N TRP A 104 16.35 7.59 2.48
CA TRP A 104 17.54 6.77 2.42
C TRP A 104 17.42 5.59 3.38
N VAL A 105 17.33 4.39 2.84
CA VAL A 105 17.27 3.14 3.61
C VAL A 105 18.67 2.52 3.68
N THR A 106 19.17 2.21 4.87
CA THR A 106 20.48 1.56 5.06
C THR A 106 20.46 0.58 6.24
N THR A 107 21.41 -0.35 6.34
CA THR A 107 21.54 -1.18 7.56
C THR A 107 22.11 -0.44 8.75
N GLY A 108 22.64 0.78 8.54
CA GLY A 108 23.10 1.65 9.62
C GLY A 108 23.67 2.96 9.13
N PHE A 109 23.34 4.05 9.83
CA PHE A 109 23.88 5.37 9.52
C PHE A 109 25.23 5.63 10.19
N ARG A 110 26.14 6.28 9.46
CA ARG A 110 27.26 7.00 10.07
C ARG A 110 26.72 8.30 10.66
N GLU A 111 27.32 8.75 11.76
CA GLU A 111 26.91 9.99 12.42
C GLU A 111 27.01 11.18 11.47
N GLU A 112 28.03 11.21 10.61
CA GLU A 112 28.25 12.25 9.62
C GLU A 112 27.16 12.29 8.55
N HIS A 113 26.64 11.14 8.11
CA HIS A 113 25.56 11.07 7.13
C HIS A 113 24.21 11.43 7.76
N ARG A 114 23.98 11.02 9.01
CA ARG A 114 22.83 11.47 9.79
C ARG A 114 22.84 13.01 9.92
N ALA A 115 23.97 13.58 10.34
CA ALA A 115 24.14 15.02 10.44
C ALA A 115 23.97 15.72 9.08
N ALA A 116 24.39 15.11 7.97
CA ALA A 116 24.17 15.66 6.64
C ALA A 116 22.69 15.71 6.25
N LEU A 117 21.93 14.63 6.48
CA LEU A 117 20.47 14.62 6.24
C LEU A 117 19.73 15.61 7.14
N GLU A 118 20.13 15.71 8.41
CA GLU A 118 19.60 16.72 9.34
C GLU A 118 19.92 18.14 8.84
N TRP A 119 21.16 18.41 8.43
CA TRP A 119 21.55 19.70 7.87
C TRP A 119 20.75 20.05 6.61
N LEU A 120 20.50 19.08 5.71
CA LEU A 120 19.65 19.27 4.53
C LEU A 120 18.23 19.68 4.93
N ASN A 121 17.60 18.97 5.87
CA ASN A 121 16.27 19.33 6.38
C ASN A 121 16.21 20.74 7.01
N HIS A 122 17.33 21.27 7.52
CA HIS A 122 17.39 22.65 8.04
C HIS A 122 17.61 23.71 6.95
N ARG A 123 18.04 23.30 5.75
CA ARG A 123 18.45 24.20 4.66
C ARG A 123 17.53 24.15 3.45
N THR A 124 16.65 23.17 3.37
CA THR A 124 15.58 23.09 2.37
C THR A 124 14.27 23.68 2.91
N ASP A 125 13.30 23.86 2.01
CA ASP A 125 11.95 24.30 2.36
C ASP A 125 11.11 23.20 3.03
N GLU A 126 9.91 23.56 3.50
CA GLU A 126 8.99 22.63 4.17
C GLU A 126 8.40 21.55 3.23
N ASP A 127 8.56 21.73 1.92
CA ASP A 127 8.09 20.83 0.88
C ASP A 127 9.14 19.80 0.47
N THR A 128 10.39 19.94 0.90
CA THR A 128 11.49 19.01 0.63
C THR A 128 11.98 18.36 1.91
N ARG A 129 11.83 17.04 2.02
CA ARG A 129 11.99 16.30 3.28
C ARG A 129 12.91 15.11 3.09
N PHE A 130 13.97 15.06 3.89
CA PHE A 130 14.91 13.96 3.94
C PHE A 130 14.63 13.06 5.14
N PHE A 131 14.55 11.76 4.88
CA PHE A 131 14.38 10.71 5.88
C PHE A 131 15.54 9.74 5.83
N GLY A 132 16.04 9.37 7.01
CA GLY A 132 17.03 8.32 7.19
C GLY A 132 16.37 7.15 7.89
N VAL A 133 16.36 5.99 7.25
CA VAL A 133 15.71 4.78 7.71
C VAL A 133 16.72 3.66 7.87
N GLU A 134 16.79 3.07 9.05
CA GLU A 134 17.58 1.87 9.28
C GLU A 134 16.73 0.61 9.08
N ILE A 135 17.20 -0.34 8.27
CA ILE A 135 16.59 -1.66 8.12
C ILE A 135 17.37 -2.72 8.89
N ARG A 136 16.62 -3.50 9.69
CA ARG A 136 17.09 -4.74 10.31
C ARG A 136 16.17 -5.88 9.91
N VAL A 137 16.67 -7.10 10.02
CA VAL A 137 15.83 -8.31 9.93
C VAL A 137 15.85 -8.97 11.28
N VAL A 138 14.67 -9.31 11.80
CA VAL A 138 14.50 -9.90 13.11
C VAL A 138 13.70 -11.20 13.05
N ARG A 139 13.86 -12.05 14.07
CA ARG A 139 13.09 -13.28 14.26
C ARG A 139 12.79 -13.50 15.73
N ILE A 140 11.59 -14.00 16.04
CA ILE A 140 11.20 -14.39 17.40
C ILE A 140 10.94 -15.90 17.42
N GLY A 141 11.75 -16.65 18.17
CA GLY A 141 11.68 -18.11 18.18
C GLY A 141 11.81 -18.70 16.77
N ASP A 142 10.85 -19.55 16.38
CA ASP A 142 10.79 -20.20 15.07
C ASP A 142 9.88 -19.46 14.07
N SER A 143 9.57 -18.19 14.30
CA SER A 143 8.78 -17.39 13.36
C SER A 143 9.48 -17.22 12.01
N PRO A 144 8.74 -16.88 10.94
CA PRO A 144 9.33 -16.24 9.78
C PRO A 144 10.16 -15.01 10.19
N VAL A 145 11.16 -14.68 9.37
CA VAL A 145 11.91 -13.43 9.56
C VAL A 145 11.03 -12.24 9.21
N ALA A 146 11.18 -11.15 9.94
CA ALA A 146 10.45 -9.92 9.71
C ALA A 146 11.43 -8.77 9.40
N PRO A 147 11.16 -7.96 8.37
CA PRO A 147 11.81 -6.66 8.23
C PRO A 147 11.40 -5.77 9.40
N ASN A 148 12.35 -5.01 9.93
CA ASN A 148 12.09 -4.02 10.96
C ASN A 148 12.78 -2.72 10.56
N PHE A 149 11.99 -1.71 10.23
CA PHE A 149 12.47 -0.40 9.83
C PHE A 149 12.40 0.57 11.02
N GLU A 150 13.43 1.40 11.16
CA GLU A 150 13.54 2.39 12.22
C GLU A 150 13.86 3.75 11.61
N LEU A 151 13.08 4.78 11.99
CA LEU A 151 13.30 6.14 11.52
C LEU A 151 14.37 6.83 12.38
N VAL A 152 15.56 7.02 11.82
CA VAL A 152 16.69 7.63 12.54
C VAL A 152 16.93 9.10 12.19
N VAL A 153 16.49 9.53 11.00
CA VAL A 153 16.45 10.96 10.60
C VAL A 153 15.08 11.30 10.05
N LYS A 154 14.55 12.45 10.46
CA LYS A 154 13.29 13.02 9.97
C LYS A 154 13.29 14.54 10.08
N PRO A 155 12.44 15.26 9.32
CA PRO A 155 12.29 16.71 9.46
C PRO A 155 11.80 17.10 10.88
N ASN A 156 12.28 18.22 11.41
CA ASN A 156 12.02 18.64 12.80
C ASN A 156 10.54 18.76 13.16
N ASP A 157 9.70 19.25 12.24
CA ASP A 157 8.27 19.41 12.48
C ASP A 157 7.44 18.20 12.05
N TRP A 158 8.07 17.13 11.57
CA TRP A 158 7.36 15.96 11.06
C TRP A 158 6.46 15.30 12.10
N GLU A 159 6.94 15.10 13.33
CA GLU A 159 6.10 14.54 14.40
C GLU A 159 4.90 15.43 14.71
N LYS A 160 5.06 16.76 14.66
CA LYS A 160 3.95 17.68 14.91
C LYS A 160 2.98 17.65 13.75
N THR A 161 3.44 17.50 12.50
CA THR A 161 2.60 17.36 11.32
C THR A 161 1.81 16.06 11.35
N VAL A 162 2.47 14.92 11.63
CA VAL A 162 1.82 13.61 11.78
C VAL A 162 0.87 13.60 12.99
N LYS A 163 1.28 14.16 14.13
CA LYS A 163 0.41 14.27 15.31
C LYS A 163 -0.74 15.26 15.10
N LYS A 164 -0.56 16.38 14.39
CA LYS A 164 -1.65 17.30 14.05
C LYS A 164 -2.64 16.65 13.09
N ALA A 165 -2.16 15.93 12.08
CA ALA A 165 -3.01 15.09 11.23
C ALA A 165 -3.81 14.08 12.06
N ALA A 166 -3.22 13.52 13.12
CA ALA A 166 -3.89 12.60 14.05
C ALA A 166 -4.77 13.26 15.13
N THR A 167 -4.62 14.56 15.47
CA THR A 167 -5.27 15.18 16.65
C THR A 167 -6.22 16.34 16.36
N SER A 168 -6.23 16.95 15.17
CA SER A 168 -7.27 17.93 14.79
C SER A 168 -8.28 17.28 13.85
N THR A 169 -9.37 16.71 14.39
CA THR A 169 -10.44 16.01 13.63
C THR A 169 -10.00 14.87 12.69
N GLY A 170 -8.70 14.55 12.63
CA GLY A 170 -8.16 13.18 12.64
C GLY A 170 -8.09 12.43 11.31
N GLU A 171 -8.22 13.09 10.15
CA GLU A 171 -8.11 12.43 8.85
C GLU A 171 -7.08 13.13 7.95
N SER A 172 -6.22 12.35 7.30
CA SER A 172 -5.34 12.81 6.21
C SER A 172 -6.17 13.32 5.02
N ALA A 173 -5.56 14.09 4.11
CA ALA A 173 -6.24 14.59 2.91
C ALA A 173 -6.84 13.42 2.10
N SER A 174 -6.11 12.33 1.92
CA SER A 174 -6.60 11.11 1.25
C SER A 174 -7.76 10.48 2.01
N ALA A 175 -7.68 10.39 3.35
CA ALA A 175 -8.75 9.85 4.18
C ALA A 175 -10.08 10.63 4.01
N VAL A 176 -10.00 11.96 3.91
CA VAL A 176 -11.16 12.81 3.60
C VAL A 176 -11.69 12.53 2.21
N VAL A 177 -10.82 12.47 1.19
CA VAL A 177 -11.22 12.18 -0.19
C VAL A 177 -11.86 10.80 -0.32
N TYR A 178 -11.31 9.77 0.32
CA TYR A 178 -11.91 8.43 0.37
C TYR A 178 -13.30 8.46 1.00
N ARG A 179 -13.43 9.11 2.15
CA ARG A 179 -14.73 9.21 2.84
C ARG A 179 -15.77 9.91 1.97
N GLU A 180 -15.40 11.01 1.31
CA GLU A 180 -16.29 11.75 0.41
C GLU A 180 -16.67 10.94 -0.84
N PHE A 181 -15.70 10.29 -1.48
CA PHE A 181 -15.94 9.42 -2.63
C PHE A 181 -16.88 8.26 -2.26
N TRP A 182 -16.60 7.57 -1.15
CA TRP A 182 -17.46 6.48 -0.69
C TRP A 182 -18.83 6.96 -0.26
N ALA A 183 -18.97 8.19 0.27
CA ALA A 183 -20.28 8.75 0.55
C ALA A 183 -21.14 8.84 -0.72
N VAL A 184 -20.57 9.35 -1.82
CA VAL A 184 -21.26 9.43 -3.13
C VAL A 184 -21.66 8.05 -3.64
N VAL A 185 -20.76 7.07 -3.60
CA VAL A 185 -21.04 5.70 -4.05
C VAL A 185 -22.13 5.06 -3.18
N LEU A 186 -22.02 5.18 -1.86
CA LEU A 186 -22.94 4.55 -0.91
C LEU A 186 -24.32 5.21 -0.91
N ASP A 187 -24.42 6.52 -1.11
CA ASP A 187 -25.72 7.21 -1.30
C ASP A 187 -26.45 6.61 -2.51
N ARG A 188 -25.76 6.48 -3.66
CA ARG A 188 -26.33 5.87 -4.87
C ARG A 188 -26.71 4.41 -4.70
N ILE A 189 -25.92 3.63 -3.95
CA ILE A 189 -26.24 2.24 -3.62
C ILE A 189 -27.48 2.17 -2.74
N ARG A 190 -27.59 3.02 -1.70
CA ARG A 190 -28.76 3.03 -0.82
C ARG A 190 -30.04 3.41 -1.56
N ASP A 191 -29.96 4.32 -2.51
CA ASP A 191 -31.12 4.74 -3.31
C ASP A 191 -31.61 3.63 -4.25
N ARG A 192 -30.70 2.88 -4.89
CA ARG A 192 -31.06 1.83 -5.87
C ARG A 192 -31.23 0.44 -5.27
N TYR A 193 -30.41 0.10 -4.28
CA TYR A 193 -30.35 -1.22 -3.65
C TYR A 193 -30.25 -1.11 -2.11
N PRO A 194 -31.33 -0.67 -1.42
CA PRO A 194 -31.32 -0.46 0.03
C PRO A 194 -30.90 -1.69 0.87
N SER A 195 -31.06 -2.90 0.32
CA SER A 195 -30.73 -4.15 1.00
C SER A 195 -29.24 -4.53 0.92
N TRP A 196 -28.42 -3.84 0.12
CA TRP A 196 -27.03 -4.23 -0.09
C TRP A 196 -26.10 -3.81 1.04
N THR A 197 -26.33 -2.64 1.64
CA THR A 197 -25.48 -2.12 2.71
C THR A 197 -26.16 -0.98 3.47
N ASN A 198 -25.85 -0.88 4.76
CA ASN A 198 -26.15 0.28 5.61
C ASN A 198 -24.86 0.99 6.07
N ALA A 199 -23.71 0.67 5.45
CA ALA A 199 -22.43 1.23 5.82
C ALA A 199 -22.34 2.73 5.49
N THR A 200 -21.52 3.44 6.27
CA THR A 200 -21.05 4.79 5.97
C THR A 200 -19.68 4.73 5.30
N GLY A 201 -19.33 5.78 4.55
CA GLY A 201 -18.04 5.84 3.86
C GLY A 201 -16.87 5.71 4.82
N LEU A 202 -15.95 4.80 4.52
CA LEU A 202 -14.71 4.62 5.28
C LEU A 202 -13.69 5.70 4.92
N ASN A 203 -12.73 5.94 5.81
CA ASN A 203 -11.57 6.79 5.53
C ASN A 203 -10.38 5.98 4.96
N LYS A 204 -10.69 4.90 4.24
CA LYS A 204 -9.75 3.90 3.72
C LYS A 204 -9.90 3.77 2.21
N PRO A 205 -8.87 3.29 1.48
CA PRO A 205 -8.96 3.07 0.04
C PRO A 205 -9.89 1.91 -0.36
N TRP A 206 -10.63 1.31 0.56
CA TRP A 206 -11.56 0.24 0.27
C TRP A 206 -12.87 0.38 1.05
N GLN A 207 -13.94 -0.15 0.46
CA GLN A 207 -15.29 -0.19 1.01
C GLN A 207 -15.87 -1.59 0.81
N PRO A 208 -15.95 -2.43 1.86
CA PRO A 208 -16.50 -3.77 1.76
C PRO A 208 -18.03 -3.73 1.75
N ILE A 209 -18.63 -4.61 0.95
CA ILE A 209 -20.06 -4.87 0.91
C ILE A 209 -20.30 -6.37 1.09
N GLY A 210 -21.23 -6.71 1.98
CA GLY A 210 -21.60 -8.09 2.28
C GLY A 210 -22.28 -8.80 1.11
N THR A 211 -21.90 -10.06 0.90
CA THR A 211 -22.52 -10.95 -0.10
C THR A 211 -23.67 -11.77 0.48
N GLY A 212 -23.71 -11.97 1.80
CA GLY A 212 -24.56 -12.97 2.46
C GLY A 212 -23.93 -14.37 2.53
N ILE A 213 -22.73 -14.56 1.97
CA ILE A 213 -21.91 -15.76 2.13
C ILE A 213 -20.84 -15.47 3.19
N SER A 214 -20.71 -16.37 4.17
CA SER A 214 -19.77 -16.19 5.30
C SER A 214 -18.33 -16.03 4.79
N ASN A 215 -17.64 -14.98 5.24
CA ASN A 215 -16.25 -14.66 4.86
C ASN A 215 -16.02 -14.44 3.36
N VAL A 216 -17.04 -14.02 2.61
CA VAL A 216 -16.92 -13.55 1.22
C VAL A 216 -17.44 -12.13 1.14
N GLN A 217 -16.61 -11.21 0.67
CA GLN A 217 -16.96 -9.80 0.51
C GLN A 217 -16.82 -9.35 -0.94
N LEU A 218 -17.66 -8.39 -1.30
CA LEU A 218 -17.51 -7.60 -2.51
C LEU A 218 -16.84 -6.29 -2.12
N LEU A 219 -15.56 -6.16 -2.46
CA LEU A 219 -14.69 -5.07 -2.01
C LEU A 219 -14.52 -4.06 -3.15
N MET A 220 -15.09 -2.86 -3.00
CA MET A 220 -14.79 -1.73 -3.88
C MET A 220 -13.51 -1.08 -3.37
N SER A 221 -12.52 -0.81 -4.23
CA SER A 221 -11.22 -0.34 -3.74
C SER A 221 -10.41 0.45 -4.76
N TRP A 222 -9.59 1.39 -4.27
CA TRP A 222 -8.42 1.89 -4.96
C TRP A 222 -7.23 0.98 -4.64
N PHE A 223 -6.70 0.30 -5.65
CA PHE A 223 -5.59 -0.65 -5.52
C PHE A 223 -4.53 -0.33 -6.57
N ASN A 224 -3.28 -0.08 -6.15
CA ASN A 224 -2.20 0.40 -7.00
C ASN A 224 -2.59 1.63 -7.86
N GLY A 225 -3.33 2.57 -7.25
CA GLY A 225 -3.83 3.78 -7.93
C GLY A 225 -5.00 3.56 -8.90
N VAL A 226 -5.50 2.33 -9.08
CA VAL A 226 -6.61 2.02 -9.99
C VAL A 226 -7.87 1.71 -9.19
N LEU A 227 -9.02 2.23 -9.63
CA LEU A 227 -10.30 1.84 -9.06
C LEU A 227 -10.64 0.42 -9.51
N THR A 228 -10.94 -0.44 -8.55
CA THR A 228 -11.15 -1.87 -8.71
C THR A 228 -12.38 -2.34 -7.94
N HIS A 229 -12.90 -3.49 -8.36
CA HIS A 229 -13.94 -4.21 -7.63
C HIS A 229 -13.54 -5.67 -7.49
N GLN A 230 -13.49 -6.17 -6.26
CA GLN A 230 -12.94 -7.49 -5.95
C GLN A 230 -14.00 -8.41 -5.35
N VAL A 231 -13.89 -9.72 -5.63
CA VAL A 231 -14.44 -10.76 -4.75
C VAL A 231 -13.30 -11.18 -3.85
N TYR A 232 -13.48 -10.98 -2.54
CA TYR A 232 -12.44 -11.19 -1.54
C TYR A 232 -12.84 -12.32 -0.58
N PHE A 233 -11.94 -13.28 -0.40
CA PHE A 233 -12.11 -14.44 0.47
C PHE A 233 -11.27 -14.28 1.74
N SER A 234 -11.91 -14.32 2.90
CA SER A 234 -11.27 -14.04 4.20
C SER A 234 -11.53 -15.12 5.25
N ALA A 235 -11.78 -16.36 4.84
CA ALA A 235 -11.89 -17.51 5.74
C ALA A 235 -10.48 -18.06 6.10
N ASN A 236 -10.37 -19.36 6.33
CA ASN A 236 -9.06 -20.03 6.42
C ASN A 236 -8.51 -20.34 5.01
N ALA A 237 -7.20 -20.65 4.93
CA ALA A 237 -6.51 -20.86 3.66
C ALA A 237 -7.14 -21.95 2.79
N GLU A 238 -7.47 -23.11 3.37
CA GLU A 238 -8.08 -24.25 2.66
C GLU A 238 -9.43 -23.88 2.04
N GLU A 239 -10.29 -23.21 2.80
CA GLU A 239 -11.61 -22.80 2.33
C GLU A 239 -11.53 -21.68 1.28
N ASN A 240 -10.59 -20.75 1.43
CA ASN A 240 -10.38 -19.67 0.46
C ASN A 240 -9.81 -20.23 -0.86
N GLU A 241 -8.87 -21.16 -0.79
CA GLU A 241 -8.34 -21.87 -1.96
C GLU A 241 -9.44 -22.65 -2.68
N ARG A 242 -10.29 -23.38 -1.95
CA ARG A 242 -11.45 -24.08 -2.51
C ARG A 242 -12.39 -23.13 -3.26
N ARG A 243 -12.81 -22.03 -2.62
CA ARG A 243 -13.74 -21.05 -3.23
C ARG A 243 -13.14 -20.36 -4.44
N TYR A 244 -11.85 -20.02 -4.36
CA TYR A 244 -11.11 -19.46 -5.47
C TYR A 244 -11.06 -20.44 -6.65
N ALA A 245 -10.73 -21.71 -6.41
CA ALA A 245 -10.70 -22.75 -7.44
C ALA A 245 -12.07 -22.93 -8.11
N ILE A 246 -13.17 -22.91 -7.33
CA ILE A 246 -14.53 -22.98 -7.88
C ILE A 246 -14.82 -21.81 -8.83
N LEU A 247 -14.44 -20.56 -8.48
CA LEU A 247 -14.60 -19.43 -9.38
C LEU A 247 -13.72 -19.56 -10.63
N VAL A 248 -12.51 -20.11 -10.50
CA VAL A 248 -11.61 -20.35 -11.65
C VAL A 248 -12.24 -21.36 -12.63
N GLU A 249 -12.84 -22.44 -12.12
CA GLU A 249 -13.57 -23.41 -12.95
C GLU A 249 -14.76 -22.74 -13.67
N HIS A 250 -15.40 -21.77 -13.03
CA HIS A 250 -16.51 -20.99 -13.57
C HIS A 250 -16.08 -19.65 -14.18
N ARG A 251 -14.80 -19.51 -14.57
CA ARG A 251 -14.25 -18.27 -15.14
C ARG A 251 -15.08 -17.73 -16.31
N HIS A 252 -15.59 -18.61 -17.16
CA HIS A 252 -16.44 -18.24 -18.28
C HIS A 252 -17.71 -17.46 -17.85
N ILE A 253 -18.27 -17.73 -16.67
CA ILE A 253 -19.41 -16.99 -16.12
C ILE A 253 -18.98 -15.57 -15.75
N VAL A 254 -17.85 -15.45 -15.05
CA VAL A 254 -17.26 -14.15 -14.67
C VAL A 254 -16.98 -13.32 -15.92
N ASP A 255 -16.26 -13.88 -16.88
CA ASP A 255 -15.88 -13.20 -18.12
C ASP A 255 -17.10 -12.79 -18.96
N SER A 256 -18.17 -13.59 -18.95
CA SER A 256 -19.41 -13.28 -19.68
C SER A 256 -20.22 -12.13 -19.07
N LEU A 257 -20.09 -11.91 -17.75
CA LEU A 257 -20.85 -10.90 -17.03
C LEU A 257 -20.02 -9.63 -16.81
N VAL A 258 -18.71 -9.75 -16.66
CA VAL A 258 -17.78 -8.66 -16.39
C VAL A 258 -17.08 -8.26 -17.69
N ASN A 259 -17.48 -7.11 -18.25
CA ASN A 259 -16.86 -6.55 -19.45
C ASN A 259 -15.61 -5.70 -19.11
N ALA A 260 -14.66 -6.29 -18.38
CA ALA A 260 -13.43 -5.64 -17.93
C ALA A 260 -12.32 -6.68 -17.73
N GLU A 261 -11.08 -6.21 -17.59
CA GLU A 261 -9.95 -7.09 -17.27
C GLU A 261 -10.13 -7.67 -15.87
N VAL A 262 -9.99 -9.00 -15.77
CA VAL A 262 -10.09 -9.73 -14.50
C VAL A 262 -8.75 -10.37 -14.16
N THR A 263 -8.16 -9.93 -13.05
CA THR A 263 -6.96 -10.54 -12.47
C THR A 263 -7.36 -11.61 -11.46
N TRP A 264 -6.76 -12.78 -11.59
CA TRP A 264 -6.98 -13.94 -10.73
C TRP A 264 -5.79 -14.08 -9.78
N ASP A 265 -5.98 -13.71 -8.52
CA ASP A 265 -4.90 -13.58 -7.52
C ASP A 265 -5.12 -14.57 -6.35
N PRO A 266 -4.43 -15.71 -6.35
CA PRO A 266 -4.56 -16.72 -5.29
C PRO A 266 -3.85 -16.32 -3.99
N MET A 267 -3.06 -15.23 -3.99
CA MET A 267 -2.29 -14.75 -2.84
C MET A 267 -1.56 -15.87 -2.06
N PRO A 268 -0.63 -16.60 -2.68
CA PRO A 268 -0.09 -17.87 -2.14
C PRO A 268 0.62 -17.73 -0.78
N ASP A 269 1.13 -16.55 -0.46
CA ASP A 269 1.76 -16.24 0.83
C ASP A 269 0.78 -15.70 1.89
N ASN A 270 -0.51 -15.57 1.54
CA ASN A 270 -1.56 -15.07 2.40
C ASN A 270 -2.62 -16.16 2.64
N LYS A 271 -3.40 -16.00 3.71
CA LYS A 271 -4.58 -16.87 3.94
C LYS A 271 -5.74 -16.50 3.02
N ALA A 272 -5.79 -15.26 2.54
CA ALA A 272 -6.84 -14.76 1.65
C ALA A 272 -6.65 -15.20 0.20
N ALA A 273 -7.67 -15.03 -0.62
CA ALA A 273 -7.59 -15.11 -2.08
C ALA A 273 -8.59 -14.14 -2.68
N ARG A 274 -8.40 -13.73 -3.94
CA ARG A 274 -9.30 -12.75 -4.58
C ARG A 274 -9.33 -12.84 -6.10
N ILE A 275 -10.40 -12.29 -6.66
CA ILE A 275 -10.43 -11.88 -8.07
C ILE A 275 -10.63 -10.37 -8.13
N ILE A 276 -9.94 -9.70 -9.06
CA ILE A 276 -9.92 -8.24 -9.17
C ILE A 276 -10.45 -7.86 -10.55
N VAL A 277 -11.50 -7.05 -10.58
CA VAL A 277 -11.98 -6.39 -11.80
C VAL A 277 -11.42 -4.98 -11.81
N SER A 278 -10.65 -4.65 -12.85
CA SER A 278 -9.99 -3.34 -12.97
C SER A 278 -10.81 -2.37 -13.82
N SER A 279 -10.87 -1.11 -13.39
CA SER A 279 -11.51 -0.03 -14.14
C SER A 279 -10.48 0.77 -14.97
N PRO A 280 -10.91 1.63 -15.90
CA PRO A 280 -10.04 2.59 -16.56
C PRO A 280 -9.75 3.85 -15.71
N PHE A 281 -10.28 3.96 -14.49
CA PHE A 281 -10.09 5.13 -13.62
C PHE A 281 -8.87 4.94 -12.73
N ASN A 282 -7.99 5.93 -12.72
CA ASN A 282 -6.69 5.90 -12.05
C ASN A 282 -6.38 7.15 -11.21
N ASP A 283 -7.38 8.01 -10.98
CA ASP A 283 -7.25 9.19 -10.14
C ASP A 283 -8.56 9.44 -9.38
N ILE A 284 -8.51 9.33 -8.06
CA ILE A 284 -9.66 9.62 -7.18
C ILE A 284 -9.92 11.12 -7.05
N ASN A 285 -8.95 11.97 -7.38
CA ASN A 285 -9.08 13.41 -7.25
C ASN A 285 -9.85 14.04 -8.43
N ASP A 286 -10.11 13.29 -9.50
CA ASP A 286 -10.97 13.69 -10.61
C ASP A 286 -12.46 13.63 -10.21
N ARG A 287 -12.86 14.63 -9.42
CA ARG A 287 -14.22 14.74 -8.85
C ARG A 287 -15.31 14.86 -9.91
N ASP A 288 -14.99 15.38 -11.08
CA ASP A 288 -15.95 15.51 -12.19
C ASP A 288 -16.37 14.14 -12.73
N ARG A 289 -15.55 13.11 -12.54
CA ARG A 289 -15.80 11.74 -12.98
C ARG A 289 -16.33 10.80 -11.90
N TRP A 290 -16.54 11.29 -10.67
CA TRP A 290 -17.04 10.46 -9.56
C TRP A 290 -18.37 9.79 -9.87
N ASP A 291 -19.22 10.46 -10.63
CA ASP A 291 -20.49 9.92 -11.07
C ASP A 291 -20.31 8.70 -11.98
N GLU A 292 -19.39 8.77 -12.95
CA GLU A 292 -19.04 7.66 -13.83
C GLU A 292 -18.40 6.50 -13.06
N MET A 293 -17.49 6.82 -12.12
CA MET A 293 -16.84 5.84 -11.25
C MET A 293 -17.85 5.09 -10.38
N ALA A 294 -18.80 5.82 -9.80
CA ALA A 294 -19.86 5.22 -8.98
C ALA A 294 -20.78 4.32 -9.81
N GLU A 295 -21.17 4.73 -11.03
CA GLU A 295 -21.93 3.87 -11.94
C GLU A 295 -21.16 2.60 -12.30
N TRP A 296 -19.86 2.72 -12.57
CA TRP A 296 -19.02 1.56 -12.88
C TRP A 296 -18.95 0.58 -11.71
N LEU A 297 -18.77 1.07 -10.48
CA LEU A 297 -18.75 0.23 -9.27
C LEU A 297 -20.09 -0.48 -9.07
N ILE A 298 -21.20 0.24 -9.18
CA ILE A 298 -22.54 -0.32 -8.96
C ILE A 298 -22.88 -1.37 -10.01
N THR A 299 -22.56 -1.09 -11.28
CA THR A 299 -22.75 -2.05 -12.38
C THR A 299 -21.96 -3.34 -12.14
N ASN A 300 -20.69 -3.24 -11.70
CA ASN A 300 -19.89 -4.42 -11.39
C ASN A 300 -20.32 -5.12 -10.10
N GLN A 301 -20.85 -4.39 -9.12
CA GLN A 301 -21.45 -4.97 -7.92
C GLN A 301 -22.67 -5.82 -8.27
N GLU A 302 -23.52 -5.40 -9.22
CA GLU A 302 -24.62 -6.23 -9.75
C GLU A 302 -24.10 -7.52 -10.40
N ARG A 303 -23.15 -7.37 -11.33
CA ARG A 303 -22.58 -8.48 -12.10
C ARG A 303 -21.91 -9.51 -11.19
N LEU A 304 -21.11 -9.05 -10.22
CA LEU A 304 -20.43 -9.95 -9.29
C LEU A 304 -21.42 -10.61 -8.32
N ARG A 305 -22.48 -9.91 -7.90
CA ARG A 305 -23.57 -10.57 -7.16
C ARG A 305 -24.25 -11.64 -8.00
N GLU A 306 -24.48 -11.39 -9.28
CA GLU A 306 -25.05 -12.39 -10.21
C GLU A 306 -24.11 -13.58 -10.45
N VAL A 307 -22.80 -13.37 -10.55
CA VAL A 307 -21.82 -14.47 -10.55
C VAL A 307 -22.03 -15.35 -9.30
N LEU A 308 -22.13 -14.73 -8.13
CA LEU A 308 -22.28 -15.45 -6.85
C LEU A 308 -23.65 -16.13 -6.66
N THR A 309 -24.64 -15.85 -7.50
CA THR A 309 -25.89 -16.63 -7.53
C THR A 309 -25.83 -17.81 -8.50
N ARG A 310 -24.94 -17.74 -9.51
CA ARG A 310 -24.73 -18.79 -10.51
C ARG A 310 -23.64 -19.79 -10.13
N VAL A 311 -22.76 -19.42 -9.20
CA VAL A 311 -21.66 -20.25 -8.71
C VAL A 311 -21.81 -20.47 -7.20
N ASP A 312 -21.99 -21.73 -6.79
CA ASP A 312 -22.15 -22.06 -5.38
C ASP A 312 -20.79 -22.13 -4.67
N LEU A 313 -20.58 -21.20 -3.74
CA LEU A 313 -19.36 -21.11 -2.92
C LEU A 313 -19.56 -21.62 -1.49
N ARG A 314 -20.73 -22.19 -1.16
CA ARG A 314 -21.01 -22.72 0.18
C ARG A 314 -20.39 -24.10 0.41
#